data_AF-A0AAV2ZV51-F1
#
_entry.id   AF-A0AAV2ZV51-F1
#
_cell.length_a   1.000
_cell.length_b   1.000
_cell.length_c   1.000
_cell.angle_alpha   90.00
_cell.angle_beta   90.00
_cell.angle_gamma   90.00
#
_symmetry.space_group_name_H-M   'P 1'
#
loop_
_entity.id
_entity.type
_entity.pdbx_description
1 polymer ?
#
loop_
_entity_poly.entity_id
_entity_poly.type
_entity_poly.pdbx_seq_one_letter_code
_entity_poly.pdbx_strand_id
1 'polypeptide(L)'
;IHIMAGRVPAGLDRGSVEKEMEETFVENLRYAADVLNQDVFHWQIMDGNLTENVKKYFPLIGHIQIAQVPHRHEPDSPGELNFPYLFDLLEELGYQGYVGCEYKPRGDTLAGLSWLQEYYKRHVKQSKSN
;
A
#
# COMPACT_ATOMS: atom_id res chain seq x y z
N ILE A 1 -0.37 5.70 1.02
CA ILE A 1 0.11 4.34 0.68
C ILE A 1 0.89 4.48 -0.61
N HIS A 2 2.14 4.01 -0.65
CA HIS A 2 2.89 3.90 -1.89
C HIS A 2 2.71 2.49 -2.44
N ILE A 3 2.18 2.37 -3.65
CA ILE A 3 1.83 1.10 -4.29
C ILE A 3 2.79 0.90 -5.45
N MET A 4 3.66 -0.11 -5.34
CA MET A 4 4.58 -0.48 -6.40
C MET A 4 3.93 -1.58 -7.23
N ALA A 5 3.67 -1.34 -8.51
CA ALA A 5 3.23 -2.37 -9.44
C ALA A 5 4.39 -3.33 -9.77
N GLY A 6 4.13 -4.64 -9.87
CA GLY A 6 5.20 -5.59 -10.23
C GLY A 6 5.02 -7.07 -9.84
N ARG A 7 3.81 -7.53 -9.47
CA ARG A 7 3.61 -8.97 -9.21
C ARG A 7 3.25 -9.69 -10.51
N VAL A 8 4.02 -10.73 -10.83
CA VAL A 8 3.58 -11.80 -11.74
C VAL A 8 2.55 -12.66 -11.00
N PRO A 9 1.31 -12.81 -11.49
CA PRO A 9 0.32 -13.70 -10.89
C PRO A 9 0.86 -15.12 -10.72
N ALA A 10 0.53 -15.75 -9.59
CA ALA A 10 1.01 -17.10 -9.30
C ALA A 10 0.45 -18.09 -10.34
N GLY A 11 1.33 -18.84 -11.00
CA GLY A 11 0.96 -19.83 -12.02
C GLY A 11 1.14 -19.37 -13.48
N LEU A 12 1.52 -18.11 -13.72
CA LEU A 12 1.85 -17.62 -15.07
C LEU A 12 3.35 -17.75 -15.36
N ASP A 13 3.67 -18.17 -16.58
CA ASP A 13 5.03 -18.21 -17.09
C ASP A 13 5.53 -16.78 -17.32
N ARG A 14 6.74 -16.46 -16.83
CA ARG A 14 7.29 -15.10 -16.89
C ARG A 14 7.54 -14.63 -18.32
N GLY A 15 7.83 -15.55 -19.26
CA GLY A 15 7.98 -15.22 -20.67
C GLY A 15 6.63 -14.90 -21.33
N SER A 16 5.55 -15.54 -20.89
CA SER A 16 4.20 -15.31 -21.44
C SER A 16 3.59 -13.95 -21.07
N VAL A 17 4.06 -13.31 -19.99
CA VAL A 17 3.52 -12.02 -19.50
C VAL A 17 4.51 -10.86 -19.60
N GLU A 18 5.72 -11.10 -20.13
CA GLU A 18 6.80 -10.11 -20.20
C GLU A 18 6.34 -8.79 -20.85
N LYS A 19 5.65 -8.90 -21.99
CA LYS A 19 5.19 -7.75 -22.75
C LYS A 19 4.08 -6.96 -22.04
N GLU A 20 3.14 -7.66 -21.40
CA GLU A 20 2.05 -7.04 -20.63
C GLU A 20 2.60 -6.33 -19.37
N MET A 21 3.61 -6.93 -18.74
CA MET A 21 4.32 -6.32 -17.61
C MET A 21 5.11 -5.09 -18.03
N GLU A 22 5.80 -5.14 -19.17
CA GLU A 22 6.53 -4.00 -19.71
C GLU A 22 5.57 -2.86 -20.05
N GLU A 23 4.44 -3.15 -20.72
CA GLU A 23 3.39 -2.17 -21.02
C GLU A 23 2.82 -1.55 -19.74
N THR A 24 2.48 -2.37 -18.74
CA THR A 24 2.00 -1.91 -17.43
C THR A 24 3.06 -1.06 -16.71
N PHE A 25 4.33 -1.46 -16.75
CA PHE A 25 5.43 -0.73 -16.13
C PHE A 25 5.64 0.64 -16.80
N VAL A 26 5.60 0.68 -18.14
CA VAL A 26 5.69 1.91 -18.92
C VAL A 26 4.48 2.83 -18.66
N GLU A 27 3.27 2.29 -18.55
CA GLU A 27 2.08 3.08 -18.19
C GLU A 27 2.19 3.66 -16.77
N ASN A 28 2.67 2.88 -15.80
CA ASN A 28 2.91 3.37 -14.44
C ASN A 28 3.99 4.45 -14.40
N LEU A 29 5.08 4.29 -15.18
CA LEU A 29 6.12 5.30 -15.30
C LEU A 29 5.61 6.58 -15.97
N ARG A 30 4.75 6.46 -17.00
CA ARG A 30 4.12 7.61 -17.65
C ARG A 30 3.17 8.33 -16.70
N TYR A 31 2.32 7.59 -16.00
CA TYR A 31 1.45 8.15 -14.97
C TYR A 31 2.27 8.86 -13.89
N ALA A 32 3.32 8.22 -13.36
CA ALA A 32 4.21 8.85 -12.39
C ALA A 32 4.90 10.12 -12.94
N ALA A 33 5.37 10.09 -14.19
CA ALA A 33 6.00 11.25 -14.83
C ALA A 33 5.01 12.41 -15.07
N ASP A 34 3.78 12.10 -15.49
CA ASP A 34 2.71 13.09 -15.70
C ASP A 34 2.23 13.69 -14.37
N VAL A 35 2.22 12.90 -13.30
CA VAL A 35 1.90 13.35 -11.95
C VAL A 35 3.01 14.24 -11.37
N LEU A 36 4.28 13.93 -11.65
CA LEU A 36 5.43 14.72 -11.18
C LEU A 36 5.58 16.07 -11.90
N ASN A 37 5.01 16.22 -13.10
CA ASN A 37 5.00 17.49 -13.85
C ASN A 37 3.94 18.50 -13.37
N GLN A 38 3.12 18.16 -12.37
CA GLN A 38 2.07 19.04 -11.86
C GLN A 38 2.47 19.65 -10.50
N ASP A 39 2.44 20.99 -10.47
CA ASP A 39 2.93 21.94 -9.46
C ASP A 39 2.53 21.63 -7.99
N VAL A 40 3.26 22.23 -7.04
CA VAL A 40 3.41 22.00 -5.58
C VAL A 40 2.10 21.89 -4.77
N PHE A 41 0.94 22.15 -5.38
CA PHE A 41 -0.40 21.96 -4.82
C PHE A 41 -0.97 20.54 -5.04
N HIS A 42 -0.46 19.77 -6.00
CA HIS A 42 -0.90 18.39 -6.24
C HIS A 42 -0.35 17.41 -5.17
N TRP A 43 0.74 17.74 -4.48
CA TRP A 43 1.51 16.79 -3.65
C TRP A 43 0.97 16.42 -2.27
N GLN A 44 -0.16 16.97 -1.81
CA GLN A 44 -0.83 16.36 -0.64
C GLN A 44 -1.73 15.18 -1.08
N ILE A 45 -2.03 15.03 -2.39
CA ILE A 45 -3.42 14.85 -2.88
C ILE A 45 -3.61 13.86 -4.06
N MET A 46 -2.57 13.29 -4.69
CA MET A 46 -2.71 12.56 -5.98
C MET A 46 -3.06 11.06 -5.90
N ASP A 47 -4.08 10.59 -5.20
CA ASP A 47 -5.43 10.63 -5.78
C ASP A 47 -6.52 10.61 -4.69
N GLY A 48 -6.12 10.76 -3.42
CA GLY A 48 -6.99 10.41 -2.30
C GLY A 48 -7.65 9.05 -2.56
N ASN A 49 -8.94 8.94 -2.28
CA ASN A 49 -9.81 7.85 -2.75
C ASN A 49 -9.19 6.44 -2.64
N LEU A 50 -8.47 6.20 -1.54
CA LEU A 50 -7.60 5.03 -1.40
C LEU A 50 -8.37 3.73 -1.58
N THR A 51 -9.61 3.68 -1.09
CA THR A 51 -10.47 2.51 -1.25
C THR A 51 -10.64 2.12 -2.73
N GLU A 52 -11.11 3.06 -3.53
CA GLU A 52 -11.47 2.78 -4.93
C GLU A 52 -10.22 2.57 -5.77
N ASN A 53 -9.14 3.29 -5.48
CA ASN A 53 -7.86 3.11 -6.17
C ASN A 53 -7.23 1.74 -5.84
N VAL A 54 -7.22 1.34 -4.57
CA VAL A 54 -6.72 0.01 -4.18
C VAL A 54 -7.54 -1.08 -4.87
N LYS A 55 -8.87 -0.98 -4.90
CA LYS A 55 -9.74 -1.94 -5.61
C LYS A 55 -9.47 -1.98 -7.11
N LYS A 56 -9.41 -0.81 -7.76
CA LYS A 56 -9.22 -0.67 -9.21
C LYS A 56 -7.90 -1.25 -9.67
N TYR A 57 -6.82 -0.94 -8.95
CA TYR A 57 -5.47 -1.33 -9.34
C TYR A 57 -5.00 -2.64 -8.70
N PHE A 58 -5.81 -3.24 -7.82
CA PHE A 58 -5.45 -4.44 -7.05
C PHE A 58 -4.74 -5.54 -7.87
N PRO A 59 -5.20 -5.92 -9.08
CA PRO A 59 -4.54 -6.96 -9.87
C PRO A 59 -3.11 -6.63 -10.28
N LEU A 60 -2.76 -5.34 -10.32
CA LEU A 60 -1.45 -4.83 -10.73
C LEU A 60 -0.52 -4.58 -9.54
N ILE A 61 -1.04 -4.61 -8.31
CA ILE A 61 -0.28 -4.28 -7.09
C ILE A 61 0.75 -5.37 -6.81
N GLY A 62 2.03 -5.01 -6.93
CA GLY A 62 3.16 -5.88 -6.63
C GLY A 62 3.55 -5.85 -5.16
N HIS A 63 3.66 -4.65 -4.61
CA HIS A 63 4.08 -4.41 -3.24
C HIS A 63 3.42 -3.14 -2.70
N ILE A 64 3.15 -3.13 -1.39
CA ILE A 64 2.50 -2.03 -0.69
C ILE A 64 3.44 -1.52 0.39
N GLN A 65 3.64 -0.20 0.45
CA GLN A 65 4.37 0.47 1.53
C GLN A 65 3.49 1.50 2.23
N ILE A 66 3.67 1.62 3.55
CA ILE A 66 2.85 2.48 4.42
C ILE A 66 3.68 3.47 5.23
N ALA A 67 3.11 4.66 5.39
CA ALA A 67 3.53 5.71 6.32
C ALA A 67 2.36 6.66 6.54
N GLN A 68 2.23 7.23 7.75
CA GLN A 68 1.17 8.19 8.04
C GLN A 68 1.41 9.53 7.34
N VAL A 69 0.34 10.17 6.89
CA VAL A 69 0.39 11.47 6.20
C VAL A 69 -0.02 12.58 7.18
N PRO A 70 0.64 13.75 7.16
CA PRO A 70 1.67 14.19 6.20
C PRO A 70 3.12 13.89 6.63
N HIS A 71 3.34 13.49 7.87
CA HIS A 71 4.68 13.52 8.48
C HIS A 71 5.52 12.24 8.29
N ARG A 72 4.96 11.22 7.63
CA ARG A 72 5.59 9.91 7.40
C ARG A 72 6.02 9.23 8.70
N HIS A 73 5.15 9.25 9.70
CA HIS A 73 5.32 8.57 10.99
C HIS A 73 4.60 7.22 11.02
N GLU A 74 4.60 6.56 12.18
CA GLU A 74 3.91 5.30 12.44
C GLU A 74 2.43 5.35 12.01
N PRO A 75 1.84 4.24 11.55
CA PRO A 75 0.43 4.16 11.16
C PRO A 75 -0.59 4.68 12.19
N ASP A 76 -0.31 4.55 13.49
CA ASP A 76 -1.18 5.03 14.58
C ASP A 76 -0.85 6.46 15.06
N SER A 77 0.11 7.13 14.43
CA SER A 77 0.39 8.53 14.73
C SER A 77 -0.73 9.46 14.22
N PRO A 78 -0.88 10.67 14.79
CA PRO A 78 -1.86 11.64 14.30
C PRO A 78 -1.63 11.95 12.82
N GLY A 79 -2.69 11.82 12.03
CA GLY A 79 -2.65 12.04 10.59
C GLY A 79 -4.01 11.79 9.95
N GLU A 80 -4.02 11.83 8.63
CA GLU A 80 -5.24 11.78 7.83
C GLU A 80 -5.66 10.37 7.39
N LEU A 81 -4.79 9.37 7.51
CA LEU A 81 -5.07 7.99 7.07
C LEU A 81 -5.57 7.09 8.20
N ASN A 82 -6.66 6.36 7.93
CA ASN A 82 -7.17 5.30 8.80
C ASN A 82 -6.60 3.93 8.39
N PHE A 83 -5.46 3.55 8.98
CA PHE A 83 -4.77 2.29 8.65
C PHE A 83 -5.53 1.01 9.00
N PRO A 84 -6.23 0.89 10.15
CA PRO A 84 -7.07 -0.28 10.42
C PRO A 84 -8.02 -0.60 9.26
N TYR A 85 -8.74 0.40 8.76
CA TYR A 85 -9.64 0.23 7.61
C TYR A 85 -8.89 -0.19 6.34
N LEU A 86 -7.72 0.40 6.07
CA LEU A 86 -6.93 0.07 4.88
C LEU A 86 -6.37 -1.36 4.95
N PHE A 87 -6.01 -1.86 6.14
CA PHE A 87 -5.60 -3.25 6.31
C PHE A 87 -6.77 -4.22 6.11
N ASP A 88 -7.95 -3.92 6.67
CA ASP A 88 -9.15 -4.71 6.46
C ASP A 88 -9.50 -4.82 4.96
N LEU A 89 -9.38 -3.71 4.21
CA LEU A 89 -9.60 -3.69 2.77
C LEU A 89 -8.61 -4.59 2.00
N LEU A 90 -7.34 -4.62 2.41
CA LEU A 90 -6.33 -5.47 1.77
C LEU A 90 -6.59 -6.95 2.03
N GLU A 91 -7.05 -7.30 3.24
CA GLU A 91 -7.45 -8.66 3.60
C GLU A 91 -8.71 -9.08 2.81
N GLU A 92 -9.71 -8.20 2.70
CA GLU A 92 -10.93 -8.43 1.91
C GLU A 92 -10.62 -8.72 0.44
N LEU A 93 -9.68 -7.97 -0.14
CA LEU A 93 -9.22 -8.17 -1.52
C LEU A 93 -8.29 -9.39 -1.67
N GLY A 94 -7.88 -10.02 -0.56
CA GLY A 94 -7.05 -11.22 -0.56
C GLY A 94 -5.57 -10.94 -0.84
N TYR A 95 -5.03 -9.80 -0.41
CA TYR A 95 -3.63 -9.44 -0.65
C TYR A 95 -2.67 -10.43 0.02
N GLN A 96 -1.88 -11.16 -0.78
CA GLN A 96 -0.93 -12.18 -0.29
C GLN A 96 0.52 -11.67 -0.23
N GLY A 97 0.75 -10.36 -0.33
CA GLY A 97 2.09 -9.76 -0.28
C GLY A 97 2.45 -9.24 1.10
N TYR A 98 3.71 -8.88 1.31
CA TYR A 98 4.13 -8.16 2.51
C TYR A 98 3.81 -6.67 2.39
N VAL A 99 3.46 -6.04 3.52
CA VAL A 99 3.33 -4.58 3.63
C VAL A 99 4.61 -4.00 4.22
N GLY A 100 5.33 -3.18 3.44
CA GLY A 100 6.54 -2.49 3.86
C GLY A 100 6.24 -1.30 4.77
N CYS A 101 6.93 -1.22 5.91
CA CYS A 101 6.81 -0.11 6.87
C CYS A 101 7.84 0.98 6.57
N GLU A 102 7.56 1.86 5.60
CA GLU A 102 8.51 2.89 5.14
C GLU A 102 8.20 4.27 5.75
N TYR A 103 8.27 4.32 7.08
CA TYR A 103 8.06 5.54 7.87
C TYR A 103 9.29 5.89 8.73
N LYS A 104 9.35 7.13 9.19
CA LYS A 104 10.32 7.62 10.18
C LYS A 104 9.71 7.50 11.58
N PRO A 105 10.26 6.66 12.47
CA PRO A 105 9.76 6.57 13.84
C PRO A 105 9.78 7.93 14.54
N ARG A 106 8.75 8.22 15.35
CA ARG A 106 8.69 9.47 16.14
C ARG A 106 9.66 9.50 17.30
N GLY A 107 10.05 8.33 17.79
CA GLY A 107 10.96 8.15 18.92
C GLY A 107 11.69 6.82 18.82
N ASP A 108 11.78 6.10 19.93
CA ASP A 108 12.32 4.74 19.91
C ASP A 108 11.44 3.82 19.03
N THR A 109 12.10 3.08 18.14
CA THR A 109 11.42 2.24 17.15
C THR A 109 10.56 1.16 17.81
N LEU A 110 11.05 0.51 18.86
CA LEU A 110 10.31 -0.58 19.52
C LEU A 110 9.11 -0.05 20.32
N ALA A 111 9.27 1.11 20.96
CA ALA A 111 8.19 1.79 21.66
C ALA A 111 7.05 2.22 20.71
N GLY A 112 7.33 2.48 19.43
CA GLY A 112 6.36 2.87 18.41
C GLY A 112 5.60 1.72 17.73
N LEU A 113 5.76 0.47 18.15
CA LEU A 113 5.12 -0.69 17.50
C LEU A 113 3.73 -1.07 18.05
N SER A 114 3.06 -0.18 18.78
CA SER A 114 1.70 -0.42 19.30
C SER A 114 0.69 -0.78 18.21
N TRP A 115 0.74 -0.08 17.07
CA TRP A 115 -0.13 -0.34 15.92
C TRP A 115 -0.03 -1.78 15.41
N LEU A 116 1.19 -2.34 15.38
CA LEU A 116 1.45 -3.69 14.89
C LEU A 116 0.89 -4.74 15.87
N GLN A 117 1.05 -4.50 17.18
CA GLN A 117 0.48 -5.37 18.20
C GLN A 117 -1.06 -5.38 18.13
N GLU A 118 -1.68 -4.23 17.89
CA GLU A 118 -3.13 -4.10 17.77
C GLU A 118 -3.66 -4.79 16.50
N TYR A 119 -2.96 -4.68 15.38
CA TYR A 119 -3.25 -5.44 14.15
C TYR A 119 -3.31 -6.95 14.45
N TYR A 120 -2.25 -7.52 15.04
CA TYR A 120 -2.24 -8.95 15.36
C TYR A 120 -3.35 -9.35 16.34
N LYS A 121 -3.65 -8.53 17.36
CA LYS A 121 -4.75 -8.81 18.30
C LYS A 121 -6.10 -8.91 17.60
N ARG A 122 -6.36 -8.07 16.59
CA ARG A 122 -7.62 -8.06 15.83
C ARG A 122 -7.75 -9.26 14.91
N HIS A 123 -6.69 -9.59 14.17
CA HIS A 123 -6.76 -10.60 13.11
C HIS A 123 -6.43 -12.03 13.58
N VAL A 124 -5.68 -12.22 14.68
CA VAL A 124 -5.44 -13.55 15.27
C VAL A 124 -6.68 -14.09 16.02
N LYS A 125 -7.56 -13.22 16.51
CA LYS A 125 -8.83 -13.66 17.14
C LYS A 125 -9.85 -14.15 16.12
N GLN A 126 -9.85 -13.60 14.91
CA GLN A 126 -10.78 -13.99 13.84
C GLN A 126 -10.43 -15.36 13.23
N SER A 127 -9.15 -15.73 13.14
CA SER A 127 -8.71 -17.03 12.59
C SER A 127 -8.99 -18.24 13.48
N LYS A 128 -9.35 -18.02 14.76
CA LYS A 128 -9.71 -19.09 15.71
C LYS A 128 -11.23 -19.32 15.85
N SER A 129 -12.04 -18.64 15.05
CA SER A 129 -13.51 -18.70 15.14
C SER A 129 -14.19 -19.30 13.90
N ASN A 130 -13.43 -19.92 12.98
CA ASN A 130 -13.93 -20.69 11.84
C ASN A 130 -13.55 -22.17 11.95
#